data_AF-A0A8S4NB67-F1
#
_entry.id   AF-A0A8S4NB67-F1
#
_cell.length_a   1.000
_cell.length_b   1.000
_cell.length_c   1.000
_cell.angle_alpha   90.00
_cell.angle_beta   90.00
_cell.angle_gamma   90.00
#
_symmetry.space_group_name_H-M   'P 1'
#
loop_
_entity.id
_entity.type
_entity.pdbx_description
1 polymer ?
#
loop_
_entity_poly.entity_id
_entity_poly.type
_entity_poly.pdbx_seq_one_letter_code
_entity_poly.pdbx_strand_id
1 'polypeptide(L)'
;MATANSKLWDYIRGRDAPFILSGFAGQEATIPVCAVWGCIVNHVSLQSPYDAERYKYFTMTLAGVSDVAIVFDLIIQRFGWNKIGLVTFNHSVMSKGTNVLMKKLAERNITPYADVLFDRSSPEVIWKRLKGIRIIVSFVLH
;
A
#
# COMPACT_ATOMS: atom_id res chain seq x y z
N MET A 1 -9.99 18.76 6.85
CA MET A 1 -9.71 17.87 8.00
C MET A 1 -8.64 16.88 7.59
N ALA A 2 -7.63 16.64 8.42
CA ALA A 2 -6.63 15.60 8.17
C ALA A 2 -7.30 14.20 8.22
N THR A 3 -7.22 13.43 7.13
CA THR A 3 -7.75 12.06 7.05
C THR A 3 -6.97 11.13 8.00
N ALA A 4 -7.57 10.01 8.43
CA ALA A 4 -6.90 9.04 9.32
C ALA A 4 -5.51 8.60 8.78
N ASN A 5 -5.37 8.55 7.45
CA ASN A 5 -4.10 8.27 6.79
C ASN A 5 -3.05 9.35 6.97
N SER A 6 -3.43 10.63 6.82
CA SER A 6 -2.47 11.74 6.99
C SER A 6 -1.85 11.74 8.39
N LYS A 7 -2.66 11.47 9.43
CA LYS A 7 -2.16 11.35 10.81
C LYS A 7 -1.19 10.18 11.01
N LEU A 8 -1.44 9.04 10.37
CA LEU A 8 -0.54 7.88 10.44
C LEU A 8 0.82 8.21 9.82
N TRP A 9 0.83 8.78 8.62
CA TRP A 9 2.07 9.06 7.91
C TRP A 9 2.86 10.20 8.55
N ASP A 10 2.18 11.24 9.04
CA ASP A 10 2.83 12.31 9.80
C ASP A 10 3.45 11.79 11.10
N TYR A 11 2.78 10.84 11.77
CA TYR A 11 3.32 10.18 12.97
C TYR A 11 4.58 9.34 12.67
N ILE A 12 4.65 8.70 11.51
CA ILE A 12 5.79 7.88 11.08
C ILE A 12 6.97 8.73 10.60
N ARG A 13 6.69 9.84 9.89
CA ARG A 13 7.69 10.74 9.29
C ARG A 13 8.59 11.44 10.31
N GLY A 14 8.10 11.70 11.53
CA GLY A 14 8.88 12.32 12.60
C GLY A 14 9.87 11.39 13.30
N ARG A 15 10.07 10.16 12.80
CA ARG A 15 10.91 9.13 13.42
C ARG A 15 11.97 8.67 12.42
N ASP A 16 12.89 7.81 12.85
CA ASP A 16 13.93 7.20 12.00
C ASP A 16 13.25 6.44 10.84
N ALA A 17 13.04 7.16 9.73
CA ALA A 17 11.90 6.92 8.86
C ALA A 17 12.22 5.81 7.84
N PRO A 18 11.35 4.79 7.73
CA PRO A 18 11.49 3.76 6.72
C PRO A 18 11.25 4.33 5.31
N PHE A 19 11.77 3.63 4.31
CA PHE A 19 11.35 3.79 2.92
C PHE A 19 9.91 3.29 2.78
N ILE A 20 9.03 4.09 2.18
CA ILE A 20 7.59 3.78 2.08
C ILE A 20 7.17 3.70 0.61
N LEU A 21 6.64 2.55 0.21
CA LEU A 21 5.91 2.36 -1.04
C LEU A 21 4.40 2.44 -0.77
N SER A 22 3.72 3.47 -1.28
CA SER A 22 2.29 3.68 -0.98
C SER A 22 1.42 3.71 -2.23
N GLY A 23 0.40 2.86 -2.28
CA GLY A 23 -0.68 2.89 -3.26
C GLY A 23 -1.91 3.59 -2.70
N PHE A 24 -2.53 4.48 -3.48
CA PHE A 24 -3.65 5.33 -3.05
C PHE A 24 -4.86 5.19 -3.97
N ALA A 25 -6.06 4.98 -3.42
CA ALA A 25 -7.32 5.13 -4.17
C ALA A 25 -8.12 6.34 -3.69
N GLY A 26 -8.62 7.14 -4.64
CA GLY A 26 -9.48 8.31 -4.41
C GLY A 26 -9.71 9.14 -5.67
N GLN A 27 -10.81 9.91 -5.73
CA GLN A 27 -11.18 10.73 -6.90
C GLN A 27 -10.33 12.01 -7.08
N GLU A 28 -9.68 12.52 -6.03
CA GLU A 28 -8.99 13.83 -6.05
C GLU A 28 -7.59 13.82 -5.41
N ALA A 29 -7.04 12.66 -5.06
CA ALA A 29 -5.88 12.59 -4.17
C ALA A 29 -4.54 12.79 -4.89
N THR A 30 -4.19 14.01 -5.28
CA THR A 30 -2.79 14.39 -5.59
C THR A 30 -2.01 14.52 -4.27
N ILE A 31 -1.73 13.41 -3.58
CA ILE A 31 -0.90 13.48 -2.37
C ILE A 31 0.43 12.77 -2.61
N PRO A 32 1.51 13.53 -2.86
CA PRO A 32 2.86 13.01 -2.72
C PRO A 32 3.16 12.89 -1.22
N VAL A 33 2.86 11.72 -0.64
CA VAL A 33 3.40 11.39 0.68
C VAL A 33 4.82 10.85 0.50
N CYS A 34 5.76 11.73 0.19
CA CYS A 34 7.19 11.44 0.24
C CYS A 34 7.61 11.22 1.69
N ALA A 35 8.37 10.16 1.97
CA ALA A 35 9.20 10.05 3.16
C ALA A 35 10.62 9.62 2.73
N VAL A 36 11.49 10.63 2.69
CA VAL A 36 12.95 10.64 2.75
C VAL A 36 13.77 9.94 1.64
N TRP A 37 13.39 8.83 1.00
CA TRP A 37 14.29 8.19 0.00
C TRP A 37 13.66 7.63 -1.29
N GLY A 38 12.39 7.93 -1.60
CA GLY A 38 11.80 7.62 -2.92
C GLY A 38 10.30 7.43 -2.83
N CYS A 39 9.55 7.97 -3.80
CA CYS A 39 8.10 7.88 -3.85
C CYS A 39 7.65 7.45 -5.24
N ILE A 40 6.73 6.48 -5.31
CA ILE A 40 5.95 6.19 -6.52
C ILE A 40 4.50 6.29 -6.09
N VAL A 41 3.86 7.41 -6.43
CA VAL A 41 2.42 7.61 -6.24
C VAL A 41 1.71 7.12 -7.48
N ASN A 42 0.81 6.16 -7.33
CA ASN A 42 -0.12 5.76 -8.39
C ASN A 42 -1.55 5.95 -7.91
N HIS A 43 -2.34 6.67 -8.72
CA HIS A 43 -3.78 6.81 -8.53
C HIS A 43 -4.47 5.54 -9.00
N VAL A 44 -5.28 4.93 -8.14
CA VAL A 44 -6.07 3.76 -8.51
C VAL A 44 -7.56 4.01 -8.35
N SER A 45 -8.35 3.56 -9.33
CA SER A 45 -9.81 3.62 -9.26
C SER A 45 -10.33 2.74 -8.12
N LEU A 46 -11.21 3.31 -7.29
CA LEU A 46 -11.96 2.57 -6.26
C LEU A 46 -12.89 1.51 -6.85
N GLN A 47 -13.27 1.68 -8.12
CA GLN A 47 -14.07 0.72 -8.87
C GLN A 47 -13.19 0.12 -9.95
N SER A 48 -12.41 -0.89 -9.58
CA SER A 48 -11.83 -1.78 -10.58
C SER A 48 -12.68 -3.05 -10.61
N PRO A 49 -13.64 -3.15 -11.55
CA PRO A 49 -14.41 -4.36 -11.77
C PRO A 49 -13.52 -5.41 -12.45
N TYR A 50 -12.64 -5.99 -11.65
CA TYR A 50 -11.78 -7.11 -12.07
C TYR A 50 -12.54 -8.42 -12.31
N ASP A 51 -13.83 -8.45 -11.97
CA ASP A 51 -14.70 -9.57 -12.32
C ASP A 51 -15.22 -9.34 -13.75
N ALA A 52 -14.43 -9.81 -14.71
CA ALA A 52 -14.74 -9.69 -16.13
C ALA A 52 -16.05 -10.44 -16.49
N GLU A 53 -16.46 -11.44 -15.71
CA GLU A 53 -17.73 -12.13 -15.92
C GLU A 53 -18.92 -11.27 -15.48
N ARG A 54 -18.77 -10.54 -14.37
CA ARG A 54 -19.80 -9.63 -13.85
C ARG A 54 -19.86 -8.31 -14.61
N TYR A 55 -18.75 -7.84 -15.17
CA TYR A 55 -18.64 -6.53 -15.81
C TYR A 55 -18.09 -6.61 -17.24
N LYS A 56 -18.70 -7.46 -18.07
CA LYS A 56 -18.26 -7.79 -19.44
C LYS A 56 -18.07 -6.61 -20.39
N TYR A 57 -18.74 -5.48 -20.16
CA TYR A 57 -18.70 -4.30 -21.02
C TYR A 57 -17.93 -3.13 -20.40
N PHE A 58 -17.35 -3.31 -19.22
CA PHE A 58 -16.62 -2.24 -18.56
C PHE A 58 -15.17 -2.21 -19.05
N THR A 59 -14.72 -1.02 -19.45
CA THR A 59 -13.31 -0.73 -19.72
C THR A 59 -12.85 0.42 -18.83
N MET A 60 -11.60 0.38 -18.40
CA MET A 60 -10.96 1.48 -17.68
C MET A 60 -9.62 1.81 -18.32
N THR A 61 -9.30 3.09 -18.32
CA THR A 61 -8.02 3.62 -18.79
C THR A 61 -7.02 3.84 -17.66
N LEU A 62 -7.48 3.77 -16.40
CA LEU A 62 -6.65 3.92 -15.21
C LEU A 62 -6.18 2.56 -14.69
N ALA A 63 -4.93 2.52 -14.22
CA ALA A 63 -4.41 1.38 -13.50
C ALA A 63 -5.25 1.12 -12.24
N GLY A 64 -5.43 -0.15 -11.89
CA GLY A 64 -6.07 -0.54 -10.65
C GLY A 64 -5.06 -0.92 -9.57
N VAL A 65 -5.56 -1.14 -8.36
CA VAL A 65 -4.73 -1.45 -7.17
C VAL A 65 -3.88 -2.72 -7.33
N SER A 66 -4.32 -3.66 -8.17
CA SER A 66 -3.56 -4.87 -8.49
C SER A 66 -2.35 -4.59 -9.39
N ASP A 67 -2.42 -3.60 -10.28
CA ASP A 67 -1.29 -3.22 -11.14
C ASP A 67 -0.18 -2.56 -10.30
N VAL A 68 -0.58 -1.75 -9.32
CA VAL A 68 0.35 -1.16 -8.33
C VAL A 68 1.05 -2.24 -7.50
N ALA A 69 0.31 -3.28 -7.09
CA ALA A 69 0.90 -4.42 -6.38
C ALA A 69 1.98 -5.14 -7.21
N ILE A 70 1.79 -5.28 -8.52
CA ILE A 70 2.80 -5.84 -9.44
C ILE A 70 4.04 -4.95 -9.50
N VAL A 71 3.86 -3.62 -9.60
CA VAL A 71 4.98 -2.67 -9.60
C VAL A 71 5.77 -2.74 -8.29
N PHE A 72 5.09 -2.82 -7.14
CA PHE A 72 5.75 -2.96 -5.84
C PHE A 72 6.56 -4.25 -5.75
N ASP A 73 6.02 -5.37 -6.22
CA ASP A 73 6.76 -6.64 -6.29
C ASP A 73 8.03 -6.53 -7.16
N LEU A 74 7.98 -5.83 -8.29
CA LEU A 74 9.15 -5.61 -9.15
C LEU A 74 10.22 -4.74 -8.47
N ILE A 75 9.80 -3.70 -7.74
CA ILE A 75 10.72 -2.85 -6.98
C ILE A 75 11.39 -3.66 -5.86
N ILE A 76 10.59 -4.40 -5.07
CA ILE A 76 11.06 -5.29 -4.01
C ILE A 76 12.09 -6.28 -4.57
N GLN A 77 11.82 -6.85 -5.76
CA GLN A 77 12.76 -7.72 -6.46
C GLN A 77 14.08 -7.03 -6.78
N ARG A 78 13.98 -5.88 -7.43
CA ARG A 78 15.12 -5.15 -7.99
C ARG A 78 16.11 -4.75 -6.91
N PHE A 79 15.60 -4.44 -5.72
CA PHE A 79 16.42 -4.02 -4.59
C PHE A 79 16.70 -5.13 -3.56
N GLY A 80 16.24 -6.37 -3.80
CA GLY A 80 16.49 -7.51 -2.91
C GLY A 80 15.90 -7.33 -1.52
N TRP A 81 14.72 -6.71 -1.40
CA TRP A 81 14.09 -6.42 -0.12
C TRP A 81 13.34 -7.63 0.43
N ASN A 82 13.94 -8.32 1.40
CA ASN A 82 13.35 -9.54 1.97
C ASN A 82 12.61 -9.28 3.28
N LYS A 83 12.84 -8.11 3.89
CA LYS A 83 12.26 -7.70 5.18
C LYS A 83 11.40 -6.45 5.00
N ILE A 84 10.14 -6.67 4.66
CA ILE A 84 9.15 -5.62 4.45
C ILE A 84 8.08 -5.65 5.54
N GLY A 85 7.49 -4.49 5.82
CA GLY A 85 6.26 -4.36 6.59
C GLY A 85 5.13 -3.99 5.65
N LEU A 86 3.96 -4.57 5.86
CA LEU A 86 2.78 -4.36 5.06
C LEU A 86 1.72 -3.65 5.91
N VAL A 87 1.16 -2.57 5.38
CA VAL A 87 0.14 -1.76 6.06
C VAL A 87 -1.05 -1.60 5.13
N THR A 88 -2.18 -2.17 5.51
CA THR A 88 -3.38 -2.22 4.67
C THR A 88 -4.52 -1.48 5.36
N PHE A 89 -5.09 -0.47 4.69
CA PHE A 89 -6.34 0.11 5.15
C PHE A 89 -7.46 -0.92 5.00
N ASN A 90 -8.29 -1.09 6.02
CA ASN A 90 -9.35 -2.09 6.07
C ASN A 90 -10.50 -1.74 5.12
N HIS A 91 -10.28 -1.96 3.83
CA HIS A 91 -11.21 -1.68 2.76
C HIS A 91 -11.04 -2.73 1.66
N SER A 92 -12.15 -3.21 1.11
CA SER A 92 -12.17 -4.32 0.14
C SER A 92 -11.22 -4.11 -1.05
N VAL A 93 -11.17 -2.89 -1.58
CA VAL A 93 -10.27 -2.50 -2.68
C VAL A 93 -8.79 -2.59 -2.25
N MET A 94 -8.45 -2.09 -1.06
CA MET A 94 -7.07 -2.11 -0.58
C MET A 94 -6.62 -3.52 -0.27
N SER A 95 -7.46 -4.31 0.40
CA SER A 95 -7.21 -5.72 0.67
C SER A 95 -6.97 -6.51 -0.61
N LYS A 96 -7.59 -6.14 -1.74
CA LYS A 96 -7.32 -6.79 -3.02
C LYS A 96 -5.90 -6.53 -3.53
N GLY A 97 -5.42 -5.29 -3.47
CA GLY A 97 -4.04 -4.95 -3.81
C GLY A 97 -3.05 -5.70 -2.93
N THR A 98 -3.28 -5.68 -1.63
CA THR A 98 -2.53 -6.43 -0.62
C THR A 98 -2.48 -7.92 -0.95
N ASN A 99 -3.62 -8.55 -1.26
CA ASN A 99 -3.67 -9.98 -1.60
C ASN A 99 -2.89 -10.33 -2.87
N VAL A 100 -2.94 -9.47 -3.89
CA VAL A 100 -2.14 -9.66 -5.12
C VAL A 100 -0.65 -9.57 -4.81
N LEU A 101 -0.24 -8.57 -4.03
CA LEU A 101 1.15 -8.43 -3.59
C LEU A 101 1.60 -9.64 -2.77
N MET A 102 0.80 -10.07 -1.79
CA MET A 102 1.09 -11.23 -0.94
C MET A 102 1.28 -12.51 -1.76
N LYS A 103 0.45 -12.73 -2.79
CA LYS A 103 0.62 -13.86 -3.71
C LYS A 103 1.96 -13.78 -4.45
N LYS A 104 2.32 -12.61 -4.98
CA LYS A 104 3.59 -12.38 -5.69
C LYS A 104 4.82 -12.57 -4.80
N LEU A 105 4.75 -12.11 -3.55
CA LEU A 105 5.80 -12.31 -2.56
C LEU A 105 5.93 -13.80 -2.16
N ALA A 106 4.80 -14.51 -2.01
CA ALA A 106 4.78 -15.94 -1.72
C ALA A 106 5.41 -16.77 -2.84
N GLU A 107 5.21 -16.41 -4.11
CA GLU A 107 5.91 -17.01 -5.27
C GLU A 107 7.45 -16.92 -5.14
N ARG A 108 7.96 -16.06 -4.26
CA ARG A 108 9.40 -15.81 -4.03
C ARG A 108 9.86 -16.19 -2.62
N ASN A 109 9.00 -16.86 -1.84
CA ASN A 109 9.27 -17.19 -0.43
C ASN A 109 9.55 -15.95 0.45
N ILE A 110 8.97 -14.79 0.12
CA ILE A 110 9.02 -13.60 0.96
C ILE A 110 7.73 -13.51 1.75
N THR A 111 7.85 -13.49 3.08
CA THR A 111 6.72 -13.21 3.98
C THR A 111 6.94 -11.85 4.63
N PRO A 112 5.98 -10.93 4.60
CA PRO A 112 6.10 -9.67 5.34
C PRO A 112 6.33 -9.92 6.82
N TYR A 113 7.25 -9.16 7.41
CA TYR A 113 7.59 -9.27 8.83
C TYR A 113 6.51 -8.69 9.74
N ALA A 114 5.72 -7.77 9.21
CA ALA A 114 4.51 -7.27 9.85
C ALA A 114 3.45 -7.13 8.77
N ASP A 115 2.22 -7.56 9.09
CA ASP A 115 1.03 -7.25 8.32
C ASP A 115 0.03 -6.56 9.26
N VAL A 116 -0.27 -5.31 8.96
CA VAL A 116 -1.08 -4.43 9.80
C VAL A 116 -2.30 -3.96 9.02
N LEU A 117 -3.45 -4.55 9.35
CA LEU A 117 -4.74 -4.04 8.92
C LEU A 117 -5.17 -2.89 9.85
N PHE A 118 -5.58 -1.75 9.30
CA PHE A 118 -6.03 -0.61 10.10
C PHE A 118 -7.29 0.06 9.51
N ASP A 119 -8.24 0.44 10.36
CA ASP A 119 -9.41 1.27 9.97
C ASP A 119 -9.41 2.62 10.73
N ARG A 120 -9.15 2.56 12.03
CA ARG A 120 -9.20 3.61 13.06
C ARG A 120 -8.14 3.38 14.14
N SER A 121 -7.27 2.38 13.98
CA SER A 121 -6.23 2.06 14.95
C SER A 121 -5.30 3.26 15.15
N SER A 122 -4.94 3.54 16.41
CA SER A 122 -4.06 4.66 16.72
C SER A 122 -2.68 4.44 16.08
N PRO A 123 -2.07 5.46 15.44
CA PRO A 123 -0.78 5.37 14.76
C PRO A 123 0.35 4.73 15.59
N GLU A 124 0.29 4.87 16.91
CA GLU A 124 1.21 4.29 17.89
C GLU A 124 1.23 2.76 17.81
N VAL A 125 0.07 2.13 17.66
CA VAL A 125 -0.07 0.67 17.61
C VAL A 125 0.52 0.13 16.31
N ILE A 126 0.24 0.82 15.21
CA ILE A 126 0.78 0.49 13.88
C ILE A 126 2.31 0.61 13.91
N TRP A 127 2.83 1.72 14.44
CA TRP A 127 4.27 1.94 14.57
C TRP A 127 4.96 0.90 15.45
N LYS A 128 4.34 0.49 16.57
CA LYS A 128 4.91 -0.56 17.45
C LYS A 128 5.13 -1.87 16.70
N ARG A 129 4.24 -2.23 15.77
CA ARG A 129 4.36 -3.43 14.94
C ARG A 129 5.40 -3.28 13.82
N LEU A 130 5.63 -2.06 13.36
CA LEU A 130 6.58 -1.74 12.28
C LEU A 130 7.99 -1.42 12.78
N LYS A 131 8.21 -1.40 14.10
CA LYS A 131 9.50 -1.03 14.69
C LYS A 131 10.63 -1.94 14.17
N GLY A 132 11.67 -1.32 13.61
CA GLY A 132 12.83 -2.04 13.06
C GLY A 132 12.64 -2.57 11.63
N ILE A 133 11.51 -2.25 10.99
CA ILE A 133 11.30 -2.46 9.56
C ILE A 133 11.75 -1.20 8.82
N ARG A 134 12.58 -1.38 7.79
CA ARG A 134 13.09 -0.28 6.96
C ARG A 134 12.31 -0.04 5.69
N ILE A 135 11.58 -1.05 5.20
CA ILE A 135 10.78 -0.98 3.98
C ILE A 135 9.33 -1.23 4.37
N ILE A 136 8.48 -0.22 4.20
CA ILE A 136 7.04 -0.35 4.41
C ILE A 136 6.36 -0.28 3.06
N VAL A 137 5.46 -1.21 2.80
CA VAL A 137 4.53 -1.18 1.68
C VAL A 137 3.14 -0.93 2.23
N SER A 138 2.39 -0.01 1.63
CA SER A 138 1.09 0.37 2.14
C SER A 138 0.04 0.55 1.05
N PHE A 139 -1.19 0.16 1.36
CA PHE A 139 -2.37 0.37 0.53
C PHE A 139 -3.39 1.14 1.35
N VAL A 140 -3.67 2.39 0.97
CA VAL A 140 -4.50 3.32 1.76
C VAL A 140 -5.57 4.01 0.92
N LEU A 141 -6.70 4.35 1.55
CA LEU A 141 -7.86 4.98 0.89
C LEU A 141 -8.01 6.45 1.33
N HIS A 142 -8.09 7.36 0.37
CA HIS A 142 -8.08 8.80 0.66
C HIS A 142 -9.39 9.36 1.21
#